data_AF-F9N753-F1
#
_entry.id   AF-F9N753-F1
#
_cell.length_a   1.000
_cell.length_b   1.000
_cell.length_c   1.000
_cell.angle_alpha   90.00
_cell.angle_beta   90.00
_cell.angle_gamma   90.00
#
_symmetry.space_group_name_H-M   'P 1'
#
loop_
_entity.id
_entity.type
_entity.pdbx_description
1 polymer ?
#
loop_
_entity_poly.entity_id
_entity_poly.type
_entity_poly.pdbx_seq_one_letter_code
_entity_poly.pdbx_strand_id
1 'polypeptide(L)'
;MVPEVPLPEELFQIPGRKIVGLIIDPFKLNNIREERLRTMGLHADANYANVSRIEEELNYAKTVMRRLHCPVLDVTNKSIEETAGMVMQIIQKNRVMDTR
;
A
#
# COMPACT_ATOMS: atom_id res chain seq x y z
N MET A 1 4.53 -3.47 -1.86
CA MET A 1 5.34 -4.13 -0.81
C MET A 1 6.32 -5.03 -1.51
N VAL A 2 7.55 -5.18 -1.00
CA VAL A 2 8.56 -6.04 -1.63
C VAL A 2 8.39 -7.47 -1.11
N PRO A 3 8.00 -8.45 -1.94
CA PRO A 3 7.74 -9.83 -1.50
C PRO A 3 8.94 -10.51 -0.84
N GLU A 4 10.15 -10.09 -1.20
CA GLU A 4 11.43 -10.65 -0.72
C GLU A 4 11.75 -10.25 0.72
N VAL A 5 11.07 -9.23 1.26
CA VAL A 5 11.31 -8.74 2.61
C VAL A 5 10.28 -9.39 3.55
N PRO A 6 10.72 -10.20 4.52
CA PRO A 6 9.81 -10.83 5.48
C PRO A 6 9.12 -9.77 6.33
N LEU A 7 7.88 -10.07 6.71
CA LEU A 7 7.12 -9.18 7.58
C LEU A 7 7.53 -9.38 9.03
N PRO A 8 7.69 -8.28 9.81
CA PRO A 8 7.90 -8.38 11.25
C PRO A 8 6.72 -9.12 11.91
N GLU A 9 7.02 -10.03 12.84
CA GLU A 9 6.02 -10.85 13.52
C GLU A 9 5.04 -10.01 14.34
N GLU A 10 5.50 -8.86 14.83
CA GLU A 10 4.74 -7.91 15.62
C GLU A 10 3.50 -7.40 14.86
N LEU A 11 3.53 -7.36 13.51
CA LEU A 11 2.37 -6.99 12.71
C LEU A 11 1.17 -7.93 12.93
N PHE A 12 1.44 -9.21 13.19
CA PHE A 12 0.40 -10.22 13.42
C PHE A 12 -0.08 -10.27 14.87
N GLN A 13 0.62 -9.58 15.78
CA GLN A 13 0.27 -9.48 17.19
C GLN A 13 -0.63 -8.26 17.48
N ILE A 14 -0.64 -7.28 16.58
CA ILE A 14 -1.47 -6.08 16.70
C ILE A 14 -2.87 -6.34 16.12
N PRO A 15 -3.95 -5.84 16.76
CA PRO A 15 -5.29 -5.92 16.18
C PRO A 15 -5.34 -5.30 14.78
N GLY A 16 -5.84 -6.04 13.79
CA GLY A 16 -5.94 -5.61 12.39
C GLY A 16 -6.60 -4.25 12.17
N ARG A 17 -7.56 -3.89 13.04
CA ARG A 17 -8.23 -2.57 13.06
C ARG A 17 -7.29 -1.38 13.33
N LYS A 18 -6.12 -1.60 13.91
CA LYS A 18 -5.09 -0.56 14.13
C LYS A 18 -4.11 -0.45 12.95
N ILE A 19 -4.23 -1.33 11.96
CA ILE A 19 -3.41 -1.37 10.76
C ILE A 19 -4.26 -0.82 9.61
N VAL A 20 -3.66 -0.06 8.70
CA VAL A 20 -4.33 0.40 7.48
C VAL A 20 -3.45 0.04 6.29
N GLY A 21 -3.98 -0.79 5.39
CA GLY A 21 -3.33 -1.11 4.13
C GLY A 21 -3.61 -0.03 3.08
N LEU A 22 -2.59 0.34 2.31
CA LEU A 22 -2.74 1.24 1.16
C LEU A 22 -2.43 0.46 -0.13
N ILE A 23 -3.30 0.59 -1.12
CA ILE A 23 -3.10 0.04 -2.46
C ILE A 23 -3.18 1.15 -3.51
N ILE A 24 -2.53 0.92 -4.64
CA ILE A 24 -2.48 1.86 -5.77
C ILE A 24 -2.57 1.07 -7.07
N ASP A 25 -3.16 1.68 -8.10
CA ASP A 25 -3.18 1.15 -9.45
C ASP A 25 -1.76 0.86 -9.98
N PRO A 26 -1.52 -0.32 -10.59
CA PRO A 26 -0.19 -0.71 -11.07
C PRO A 26 0.37 0.23 -12.13
N PHE A 27 -0.46 0.75 -13.04
CA PHE A 27 0.00 1.67 -14.09
C PHE A 27 0.38 3.03 -13.50
N LYS A 28 -0.42 3.54 -12.57
CA LYS A 28 -0.10 4.78 -11.85
C LYS A 28 1.19 4.65 -11.04
N LEU A 29 1.37 3.51 -10.35
CA LEU A 29 2.59 3.25 -9.59
C LEU A 29 3.82 3.11 -10.51
N ASN A 30 3.68 2.44 -11.65
CA ASN A 30 4.74 2.33 -12.64
C ASN A 30 5.19 3.71 -13.14
N ASN A 31 4.23 4.57 -13.52
CA ASN A 31 4.52 5.95 -13.95
C ASN A 31 5.29 6.75 -12.89
N ILE A 32 4.89 6.62 -11.61
CA ILE A 32 5.59 7.28 -10.49
C ILE A 32 7.02 6.73 -10.33
N ARG A 33 7.22 5.41 -10.46
CA ARG A 33 8.55 4.78 -10.37
C ARG A 33 9.45 5.21 -11.53
N GLU A 34 8.92 5.25 -12.75
CA GLU A 34 9.64 5.74 -13.93
C GLU A 34 10.05 7.20 -13.82
N GLU A 35 9.18 8.06 -13.32
CA GLU A 35 9.50 9.46 -13.06
C GLU A 35 10.65 9.59 -12.05
N ARG A 36 10.63 8.80 -10.97
CA ARG A 36 11.73 8.76 -9.98
C ARG A 36 13.04 8.25 -10.56
N LEU A 37 13.01 7.27 -11.46
CA LEU A 37 14.22 6.78 -12.13
C LEU A 37 14.81 7.86 -13.06
N ARG A 38 13.94 8.56 -13.80
CA ARG A 38 14.34 9.67 -14.67
C ARG A 38 14.98 10.82 -13.88
N THR A 39 14.42 11.20 -12.73
CA THR A 39 15.03 12.25 -11.88
C THR A 39 16.38 11.83 -11.28
N MET A 40 16.67 10.52 -11.21
CA MET A 40 17.96 9.97 -10.79
C MET A 40 18.94 9.75 -11.95
N GLY A 41 18.58 10.12 -13.18
CA GLY A 41 19.43 9.96 -14.37
C GLY A 41 19.51 8.53 -14.89
N LEU A 42 18.61 7.65 -14.47
CA LEU A 42 18.54 6.25 -14.90
C LEU A 42 17.50 6.09 -16.01
N HIS A 43 17.85 5.36 -17.07
CA HIS A 43 16.90 4.98 -18.13
C HIS A 43 16.03 3.80 -17.67
N ALA A 44 14.71 3.94 -17.85
CA ALA A 44 13.75 2.88 -17.59
C ALA A 44 13.60 2.02 -18.85
N ASP A 45 14.39 0.97 -18.98
CA ASP A 45 14.22 -0.02 -20.04
C ASP A 45 13.37 -1.20 -19.52
N ALA A 46 12.30 -1.54 -20.26
CA ALA A 46 11.30 -2.59 -20.03
C ALA A 46 10.04 -2.25 -19.19
N ASN A 47 9.20 -1.33 -19.68
CA ASN A 47 7.91 -0.97 -19.06
C ASN A 47 6.98 -2.17 -18.78
N TYR A 48 6.86 -3.15 -19.67
CA TYR A 48 5.92 -4.26 -19.49
C TYR A 48 6.35 -5.25 -18.39
N ALA A 49 7.65 -5.56 -18.34
CA ALA A 49 8.20 -6.40 -17.27
C ALA A 49 8.06 -5.74 -15.89
N ASN A 50 8.19 -4.41 -15.83
CA ASN A 50 8.02 -3.64 -14.61
C ASN A 50 6.57 -3.65 -14.11
N VAL A 51 5.59 -3.52 -15.00
CA VAL A 51 4.17 -3.59 -14.64
C VAL A 51 3.77 -4.97 -14.11
N SER A 52 4.16 -6.05 -14.77
CA SER A 52 3.87 -7.42 -14.30
C SER A 52 4.46 -7.66 -12.90
N ARG A 53 5.70 -7.18 -12.67
CA ARG A 53 6.33 -7.24 -11.35
C ARG A 53 5.56 -6.44 -10.29
N ILE A 54 5.08 -5.25 -10.64
CA ILE A 54 4.25 -4.43 -9.74
C ILE A 54 2.94 -5.16 -9.39
N GLU A 55 2.33 -5.88 -10.32
CA GLU A 55 1.14 -6.68 -10.04
C GLU A 55 1.43 -7.79 -9.02
N GLU A 56 2.57 -8.47 -9.11
CA GLU A 56 3.01 -9.45 -8.10
C GLU A 56 3.14 -8.81 -6.71
N GLU A 57 3.79 -7.64 -6.63
CA GLU A 57 3.95 -6.89 -5.38
C GLU A 57 2.59 -6.49 -4.77
N LEU A 58 1.64 -6.05 -5.60
CA LEU A 58 0.30 -5.68 -5.18
C LEU A 58 -0.52 -6.90 -4.73
N ASN A 59 -0.40 -8.02 -5.43
CA ASN A 59 -1.07 -9.27 -5.05
C ASN A 59 -0.54 -9.83 -3.74
N TYR A 60 0.76 -9.77 -3.52
CA TYR A 60 1.38 -10.09 -2.24
C TYR A 60 0.84 -9.17 -1.13
N ALA A 61 0.86 -7.85 -1.34
CA ALA A 61 0.35 -6.89 -0.37
C ALA A 61 -1.13 -7.13 -0.01
N LYS A 62 -1.99 -7.38 -1.01
CA LYS A 62 -3.41 -7.71 -0.80
C LYS A 62 -3.57 -8.98 0.03
N THR A 63 -2.75 -9.99 -0.22
CA THR A 63 -2.77 -11.26 0.54
C THR A 63 -2.39 -11.03 2.00
N VAL A 64 -1.36 -10.24 2.26
CA VAL A 64 -0.94 -9.85 3.61
C VAL A 64 -2.05 -9.07 4.32
N MET A 65 -2.61 -8.05 3.68
CA MET A 65 -3.68 -7.23 4.25
C MET A 65 -4.92 -8.07 4.61
N ARG A 66 -5.28 -9.06 3.77
CA ARG A 66 -6.33 -10.03 4.10
C ARG A 66 -6.00 -10.86 5.34
N ARG A 67 -4.77 -11.37 5.45
CA ARG A 67 -4.33 -12.12 6.64
C ARG A 67 -4.37 -11.27 7.92
N LEU A 68 -4.02 -9.99 7.80
CA LEU A 68 -4.06 -9.03 8.91
C LEU A 68 -5.47 -8.54 9.24
N HIS A 69 -6.49 -8.85 8.42
CA HIS A 69 -7.87 -8.36 8.57
C HIS A 69 -7.94 -6.83 8.74
N CYS A 70 -7.05 -6.11 8.05
CA CYS A 70 -6.98 -4.66 8.16
C CYS A 70 -7.83 -3.97 7.08
N PRO A 71 -8.40 -2.78 7.36
CA PRO A 71 -8.96 -1.92 6.33
C PRO A 71 -7.95 -1.62 5.22
N VAL A 72 -8.39 -1.63 3.98
CA VAL A 72 -7.57 -1.31 2.81
C VAL A 72 -8.13 -0.09 2.10
N LEU A 73 -7.28 0.90 1.85
CA LEU A 73 -7.60 2.12 1.12
C LEU A 73 -6.91 2.11 -0.24
N ASP A 74 -7.69 2.38 -1.28
CA ASP A 74 -7.16 2.71 -2.60
C ASP A 74 -6.79 4.19 -2.65
N VAL A 75 -5.51 4.47 -2.89
CA VAL A 75 -4.95 5.84 -2.95
C VAL A 75 -4.70 6.29 -4.39
N THR A 76 -5.21 5.56 -5.37
CA THR A 76 -5.08 5.92 -6.79
C THR A 76 -5.68 7.31 -7.04
N ASN A 77 -4.86 8.21 -7.60
CA ASN A 77 -5.20 9.60 -7.91
C ASN A 77 -5.65 10.44 -6.70
N LYS A 78 -5.25 10.08 -5.48
CA LYS A 78 -5.55 10.87 -4.27
C LYS A 78 -4.33 11.67 -3.85
N SER A 79 -4.57 12.86 -3.29
CA SER A 79 -3.51 13.62 -2.65
C SER A 79 -3.07 12.99 -1.32
N ILE A 80 -1.94 13.46 -0.80
CA ILE A 80 -1.43 13.04 0.51
C ILE A 80 -2.42 13.47 1.61
N GLU A 81 -2.97 14.67 1.51
CA GLU A 81 -3.95 15.23 2.45
C GLU A 81 -5.25 14.44 2.47
N GLU A 82 -5.79 14.09 1.30
CA GLU A 82 -6.99 13.26 1.19
C GLU A 82 -6.77 11.87 1.80
N THR A 83 -5.62 11.26 1.49
CA THR A 83 -5.24 9.95 2.02
C THR A 83 -5.12 9.98 3.54
N ALA A 84 -4.44 10.99 4.10
CA ALA A 84 -4.32 11.18 5.53
C ALA A 84 -5.69 11.36 6.19
N GLY A 85 -6.58 12.15 5.58
CA GLY A 85 -7.96 12.33 6.04
C GLY A 85 -8.72 11.01 6.16
N MET A 86 -8.65 10.16 5.14
CA MET A 86 -9.31 8.84 5.17
C MET A 86 -8.70 7.90 6.21
N VAL A 87 -7.38 7.88 6.35
CA VAL A 87 -6.69 7.07 7.38
C VAL A 87 -7.15 7.50 8.78
N MET A 88 -7.20 8.81 9.04
CA MET A 88 -7.66 9.36 10.31
C MET A 88 -9.11 8.99 10.62
N GLN A 89 -10.00 9.02 9.62
CA GLN A 89 -11.39 8.60 9.78
C GLN A 89 -11.51 7.12 10.16
N ILE A 90 -10.73 6.23 9.53
CA ILE A 90 -10.70 4.81 9.87
C ILE A 90 -10.25 4.61 11.31
N ILE A 91 -9.13 5.24 11.69
CA ILE A 91 -8.58 5.12 13.05
C ILE A 91 -9.59 5.65 14.09
N GLN A 92 -10.23 6.79 13.82
CA GLN A 92 -11.23 7.36 14.73
C GLN A 92 -12.44 6.44 14.89
N LYS A 93 -12.97 5.88 13.79
CA LYS A 93 -14.07 4.92 13.83
C LYS A 93 -13.70 3.69 14.66
N ASN A 94 -12.49 3.17 14.50
CA ASN A 94 -12.01 2.00 15.23
C ASN A 94 -11.78 2.28 16.71
N ARG A 95 -11.32 3.48 17.08
CA ARG A 95 -11.22 3.91 18.49
C ARG A 95 -12.58 3.94 19.18
N VAL A 96 -13.62 4.44 18.52
CA VAL A 96 -14.97 4.49 19.09
C VAL A 96 -15.54 3.09 19.34
N MET A 97 -15.20 2.11 18.50
CA MET A 97 -15.61 0.71 18.70
C MET A 97 -14.86 0.04 19.86
N ASP A 98 -13.62 0.42 20.15
CA ASP A 98 -12.82 -0.15 21.24
C ASP A 98 -13.26 0.31 22.63
N THR A 99 -13.98 1.44 22.71
CA THR A 99 -14.49 2.02 23.97
C THR A 99 -15.91 1.51 24.31
N ARG A 100 -16.49 0.63 23.49
CA ARG A 100 -17.81 0.01 23.72
C ARG A 100 -17.66 -1.46 24.06
#